data_AF-A0A946E002-F1
#
_entry.id   AF-A0A946E002-F1
#
_cell.length_a   1.000
_cell.length_b   1.000
_cell.length_c   1.000
_cell.angle_alpha   90.00
_cell.angle_beta   90.00
_cell.angle_gamma   90.00
#
_symmetry.space_group_name_H-M   'P 1'
#
loop_
_entity.id
_entity.type
_entity.pdbx_description
1 polymer ?
#
loop_
_entity_poly.entity_id
_entity_poly.type
_entity_poly.pdbx_seq_one_letter_code
_entity_poly.pdbx_strand_id
1 'polypeptide(L)'
;AGEHDMLYPACSRVLFESAGLYDHPSCRDNLLIALARAGVTLPFVPDPVDFFQNSPSRADGGLELLPPTNPPGGFVVLRAECDLLLVITACSTDHDSTNAWVCTEIGVEISPGH
;
A
#
# COMPACT_ATOMS: atom_id res chain seq x y z
N ALA A 1 -2.09 -11.06 -14.36
CA ALA A 1 -2.23 -9.64 -14.72
C ALA A 1 -3.30 -9.06 -13.83
N GLY A 2 -3.06 -7.90 -13.23
CA GLY A 2 -3.96 -7.21 -12.31
C GLY A 2 -3.52 -5.76 -12.18
N GLU A 3 -4.39 -4.93 -11.62
CA GLU A 3 -4.13 -3.50 -11.46
C GLU A 3 -3.23 -3.27 -10.24
N HIS A 4 -2.30 -2.34 -10.38
CA HIS A 4 -1.40 -1.88 -9.32
C HIS A 4 -1.16 -0.39 -9.53
N ASP A 5 -0.93 0.34 -8.45
CA ASP A 5 -0.74 1.78 -8.51
C ASP A 5 0.62 2.23 -7.97
N MET A 6 1.15 3.30 -8.55
CA MET A 6 2.39 3.97 -8.11
C MET A 6 2.24 5.49 -8.18
N LEU A 7 1.01 6.00 -8.18
CA LEU A 7 0.67 7.41 -8.35
C LEU A 7 0.03 8.00 -7.09
N TYR A 8 -0.67 7.18 -6.30
CA TYR A 8 -1.19 7.56 -5.00
C TYR A 8 -0.09 7.51 -3.93
N PRO A 9 -0.08 8.49 -3.00
CA PRO A 9 0.78 8.40 -1.83
C PRO A 9 0.21 7.38 -0.84
N ALA A 10 1.05 6.90 0.06
CA ALA A 10 0.60 6.08 1.18
C ALA A 10 -0.51 6.80 1.97
N CYS A 11 -1.56 6.07 2.35
CA CYS A 11 -2.56 6.61 3.27
C CYS A 11 -1.89 7.08 4.55
N SER A 12 -2.39 8.18 5.10
CA SER A 12 -1.74 8.90 6.21
C SER A 12 -2.76 9.44 7.19
N ARG A 13 -2.31 9.68 8.42
CA ARG A 13 -3.13 10.35 9.45
C ARG A 13 -3.80 11.63 8.93
N VAL A 14 -3.07 12.47 8.19
CA VAL A 14 -3.59 13.73 7.65
C VAL A 14 -4.74 13.48 6.67
N LEU A 15 -4.61 12.46 5.81
CA LEU A 15 -5.66 12.08 4.86
C LEU A 15 -6.91 11.57 5.60
N PHE A 16 -6.74 10.69 6.57
CA PHE A 16 -7.86 10.16 7.36
C PHE A 16 -8.57 11.24 8.19
N GLU A 17 -7.81 12.12 8.85
CA GLU A 17 -8.37 13.25 9.60
C GLU A 17 -9.18 14.20 8.69
N SER A 18 -8.73 14.41 7.44
CA SER A 18 -9.48 15.21 6.46
C SER A 18 -10.83 14.59 6.08
N ALA A 19 -10.96 13.27 6.21
CA ALA A 19 -12.21 12.52 6.05
C ALA A 19 -13.00 12.37 7.35
N GLY A 20 -12.54 12.96 8.47
CA GLY A 20 -13.19 12.87 9.78
C GLY A 20 -12.86 11.58 10.55
N LEU A 21 -11.86 10.82 10.12
CA LEU A 21 -11.41 9.58 10.73
C LEU A 21 -10.17 9.85 11.60
N TYR A 22 -10.39 10.06 12.88
CA TYR A 22 -9.32 10.32 13.86
C TYR A 22 -8.73 9.02 14.41
N ASP A 23 -7.44 9.06 14.77
CA ASP A 23 -6.69 7.91 15.31
C ASP A 23 -6.74 6.64 14.43
N HIS A 24 -6.99 6.82 13.14
CA HIS A 24 -7.08 5.74 12.18
C HIS A 24 -5.67 5.26 11.78
N PRO A 25 -5.36 3.95 11.86
CA PRO A 25 -4.05 3.42 11.46
C PRO A 25 -3.77 3.74 9.99
N SER A 26 -2.50 3.96 9.63
CA SER A 26 -2.12 4.37 8.28
C SER A 26 -0.85 3.67 7.77
N CYS A 27 -0.78 3.44 6.45
CA CYS A 27 0.39 2.85 5.79
C CYS A 27 1.65 3.68 6.05
N ARG A 28 1.52 5.01 6.03
CA ARG A 28 2.63 5.92 6.33
C ARG A 28 3.19 5.70 7.73
N ASP A 29 2.34 5.58 8.74
CA ASP A 29 2.78 5.38 10.12
C ASP A 29 3.32 3.95 10.32
N ASN A 30 2.70 2.95 9.70
CA ASN A 30 3.17 1.57 9.70
C ASN A 30 4.60 1.45 9.15
N LEU A 31 4.90 2.14 8.04
CA LEU A 31 6.24 2.23 7.47
C LEU A 31 7.24 2.82 8.47
N LEU A 32 6.92 3.97 9.07
CA LEU A 32 7.82 4.64 10.02
C LEU A 32 8.08 3.79 11.27
N ILE A 33 7.07 3.11 11.79
CA ILE A 33 7.20 2.18 12.92
C ILE A 33 8.11 1.00 12.55
N ALA A 34 7.94 0.42 11.37
CA ALA A 34 8.76 -0.70 10.90
C ALA A 34 10.22 -0.28 10.71
N LEU A 35 10.47 0.87 10.07
CA LEU A 35 11.82 1.41 9.89
C LEU A 35 12.50 1.73 11.22
N ALA A 36 11.78 2.34 12.17
CA ALA A 36 12.32 2.63 13.49
C ALA A 36 12.73 1.35 14.25
N ARG A 37 11.94 0.27 14.15
CA ARG A 37 12.28 -1.04 14.73
C ARG A 37 13.54 -1.65 14.09
N ALA A 38 13.80 -1.36 12.82
CA ALA A 38 15.01 -1.77 12.12
C ALA A 38 16.21 -0.83 12.37
N GLY A 39 16.04 0.24 13.16
CA GLY A 39 17.08 1.25 13.37
C GLY A 39 17.35 2.11 12.13
N VAL A 40 16.41 2.15 11.17
CA VAL A 40 16.52 2.91 9.94
C VAL A 40 15.71 4.20 10.04
N THR A 41 16.30 5.30 9.58
CA THR A 41 15.60 6.58 9.42
C THR A 41 15.79 7.06 7.99
N LEU A 42 14.70 7.50 7.37
CA LEU A 42 14.71 8.06 6.02
C LEU A 42 14.54 9.58 6.07
N PRO A 43 15.17 10.34 5.15
CA PRO A 43 15.02 11.80 5.09
C PRO A 43 13.62 12.24 4.67
N PHE A 44 12.86 11.37 4.02
CA PHE A 44 11.46 11.54 3.65
C PHE A 44 10.77 10.17 3.60
N VAL A 45 9.44 10.17 3.56
CA VAL A 45 8.66 8.95 3.32
C VAL A 45 8.50 8.76 1.81
N PRO A 46 9.02 7.67 1.21
CA PRO A 46 8.80 7.38 -0.20
C PRO A 46 7.34 7.00 -0.47
N ASP A 47 6.87 7.27 -1.68
CA ASP A 47 5.59 6.74 -2.16
C ASP A 47 5.69 5.21 -2.33
N PRO A 48 4.59 4.49 -2.05
CA PRO A 48 4.57 3.03 -2.11
C PRO A 48 4.45 2.50 -3.54
N VAL A 49 4.61 1.19 -3.68
CA VAL A 49 3.96 0.45 -4.75
C VAL A 49 2.68 -0.15 -4.16
N ASP A 50 1.54 0.37 -4.60
CA ASP A 50 0.22 -0.05 -4.13
C ASP A 50 -0.24 -1.28 -4.90
N PHE A 51 0.24 -2.45 -4.46
CA PHE A 51 -0.16 -3.71 -5.08
C PHE A 51 -1.67 -3.94 -4.93
N PHE A 52 -2.34 -4.28 -6.04
CA PHE A 52 -3.76 -4.62 -6.12
C PHE A 52 -4.72 -3.42 -6.02
N GLN A 53 -4.20 -2.21 -5.84
CA GLN A 53 -5.00 -1.00 -5.93
C GLN A 53 -5.40 -0.73 -7.38
N ASN A 54 -6.69 -0.43 -7.59
CA ASN A 54 -7.27 -0.14 -8.89
C ASN A 54 -7.58 1.35 -9.00
N SER A 55 -6.61 2.12 -9.50
CA SER A 55 -6.73 3.58 -9.62
C SER A 55 -6.31 4.13 -11.00
N PRO A 56 -7.02 3.76 -12.08
CA PRO A 56 -6.63 4.15 -13.43
C PRO A 56 -6.63 5.67 -13.64
N SER A 57 -5.71 6.13 -14.47
CA SER A 57 -5.70 7.50 -14.96
C SER A 57 -6.85 7.75 -15.94
N ARG A 58 -7.51 8.88 -15.77
CA ARG A 58 -8.55 9.39 -16.66
C ARG A 58 -7.95 10.29 -17.73
N ALA A 59 -8.69 10.49 -18.83
CA ALA A 59 -8.25 11.30 -19.97
C ALA A 59 -8.01 12.79 -19.62
N ASP A 60 -8.60 13.29 -18.53
CA ASP A 60 -8.40 14.64 -18.00
C ASP A 60 -7.20 14.75 -17.05
N GLY A 61 -6.45 13.67 -16.84
CA GLY A 61 -5.31 13.61 -15.92
C GLY A 61 -5.67 13.33 -14.46
N GLY A 62 -6.97 13.18 -14.14
CA GLY A 62 -7.40 12.71 -12.82
C GLY A 62 -7.15 11.22 -12.64
N LEU A 63 -7.20 10.75 -11.39
CA LEU A 63 -7.22 9.33 -11.06
C LEU A 63 -8.62 8.94 -10.61
N GLU A 64 -9.09 7.75 -10.99
CA GLU A 64 -10.37 7.21 -10.56
C GLU A 64 -10.13 6.06 -9.58
N LEU A 65 -10.62 6.15 -8.35
CA LEU A 65 -10.44 5.08 -7.36
C LEU A 65 -11.58 4.06 -7.46
N LEU A 66 -11.25 2.84 -7.88
CA LEU A 66 -12.19 1.75 -8.09
C LEU A 66 -11.91 0.57 -7.15
N PRO A 67 -12.89 -0.31 -6.89
CA PRO A 67 -12.63 -1.54 -6.15
C PRO A 67 -11.55 -2.41 -6.81
N PRO A 68 -10.73 -3.12 -6.02
CA PRO A 68 -9.77 -4.09 -6.54
C PRO A 68 -10.45 -5.11 -7.45
N THR A 69 -9.78 -5.48 -8.54
CA THR A 69 -10.26 -6.50 -9.49
C THR A 69 -9.62 -7.86 -9.25
N ASN A 70 -8.60 -7.93 -8.40
CA ASN A 70 -7.87 -9.14 -8.07
C ASN A 70 -8.71 -10.05 -7.15
N PRO A 71 -8.85 -11.35 -7.49
CA PRO A 71 -9.58 -12.29 -6.63
C PRO A 71 -8.75 -12.68 -5.39
N PRO A 72 -9.41 -13.20 -4.33
CA PRO A 72 -8.70 -13.84 -3.22
C PRO A 72 -7.69 -14.89 -3.70
N GLY A 73 -6.48 -14.87 -3.14
CA GLY A 73 -5.37 -15.73 -3.57
C GLY A 73 -4.57 -15.20 -4.77
N GLY A 74 -4.92 -14.03 -5.33
CA GLY A 74 -4.04 -13.31 -6.23
C GLY A 74 -2.72 -12.94 -5.55
N PHE A 75 -1.61 -13.01 -6.29
CA PHE A 75 -0.27 -12.77 -5.74
C PHE A 75 0.63 -12.03 -6.74
N VAL A 76 1.68 -11.41 -6.21
CA VAL A 76 2.83 -10.91 -6.98
C VAL A 76 4.08 -11.64 -6.51
N VAL A 77 4.99 -11.96 -7.42
CA VAL A 77 6.30 -12.53 -7.10
C VAL A 77 7.36 -11.52 -7.49
N LEU A 78 8.17 -11.13 -6.53
CA LEU A 78 9.28 -10.20 -6.73
C LEU A 78 10.60 -10.94 -6.52
N ARG A 79 11.57 -10.68 -7.41
CA ARG A 79 12.95 -11.13 -7.21
C ARG A 79 13.74 -9.97 -6.62
N ALA A 80 14.44 -10.22 -5.51
CA ALA A 80 15.42 -9.28 -4.99
C ALA A 80 16.65 -9.29 -5.90
N GLU A 81 16.89 -8.20 -6.64
CA GLU A 81 18.08 -8.03 -7.49
C GLU A 81 19.34 -7.65 -6.68
N CYS A 82 19.16 -7.30 -5.41
CA CYS A 82 20.21 -6.97 -4.44
C CYS A 82 19.69 -7.17 -3.02
N ASP A 83 20.59 -7.11 -2.03
CA ASP A 83 20.23 -7.10 -0.62
C ASP A 83 19.35 -5.87 -0.32
N LEU A 84 18.19 -6.09 0.30
CA LEU A 84 17.22 -5.04 0.53
C LEU A 84 16.50 -5.20 1.88
N LEU A 85 16.08 -4.07 2.44
CA LEU A 85 15.10 -4.02 3.52
C LEU A 85 13.72 -3.75 2.90
N LEU A 86 12.82 -4.72 2.98
CA LEU A 86 11.45 -4.59 2.49
C LEU A 86 10.51 -4.28 3.64
N VAL A 87 9.67 -3.26 3.48
CA VAL A 87 8.55 -3.00 4.38
C VAL A 87 7.26 -3.20 3.61
N ILE A 88 6.39 -4.07 4.12
CA ILE A 88 5.08 -4.37 3.55
C ILE A 88 4.03 -4.02 4.62
N THR A 89 2.98 -3.33 4.22
CA THR A 89 1.85 -2.99 5.09
C THR A 89 0.54 -3.38 4.42
N ALA A 90 -0.36 -4.01 5.17
CA ALA A 90 -1.75 -4.14 4.75
C ALA A 90 -2.42 -2.76 4.89
N CYS A 91 -2.99 -2.24 3.81
CA CYS A 91 -3.66 -0.96 3.85
C CYS A 91 -4.91 -1.04 4.73
N SER A 92 -5.09 -0.05 5.60
CA SER A 92 -6.19 0.04 6.57
C SER A 92 -7.40 0.80 6.04
N THR A 93 -7.35 1.35 4.82
CA THR A 93 -8.45 2.15 4.26
C THR A 93 -9.72 1.29 4.11
N ASP A 94 -10.73 1.53 4.94
CA ASP A 94 -12.00 0.80 4.99
C ASP A 94 -13.22 1.67 4.66
N HIS A 95 -13.01 2.96 4.43
CA HIS A 95 -14.08 3.95 4.26
C HIS A 95 -14.40 4.27 2.78
N ASP A 96 -13.57 3.81 1.84
CA ASP A 96 -13.74 4.01 0.40
C ASP A 96 -13.50 2.71 -0.41
N SER A 97 -13.47 2.84 -1.73
CA SER A 97 -13.33 1.72 -2.66
C SER A 97 -11.94 1.06 -2.65
N THR A 98 -10.91 1.66 -2.05
CA THR A 98 -9.50 1.18 -2.08
C THR A 98 -9.39 -0.31 -1.77
N ASN A 99 -10.00 -0.75 -0.67
CA ASN A 99 -10.02 -2.15 -0.24
C ASN A 99 -11.43 -2.76 -0.35
N ALA A 100 -12.26 -2.28 -1.27
CA ALA A 100 -13.67 -2.66 -1.37
C ALA A 100 -14.41 -2.57 -0.01
N TRP A 101 -14.14 -1.51 0.76
CA TRP A 101 -14.72 -1.25 2.08
C TRP A 101 -14.44 -2.30 3.17
N VAL A 102 -13.60 -3.31 2.91
CA VAL A 102 -13.28 -4.37 3.87
C VAL A 102 -11.80 -4.70 3.80
N CYS A 103 -11.06 -4.30 4.83
CA CYS A 103 -9.66 -4.68 4.98
C CYS A 103 -9.51 -6.17 5.31
N THR A 104 -8.61 -6.84 4.59
CA THR A 104 -8.25 -8.24 4.85
C THR A 104 -6.76 -8.38 5.12
N GLU A 105 -6.35 -9.54 5.64
CA GLU A 105 -4.94 -9.85 5.83
C GLU A 105 -4.22 -10.05 4.48
N ILE A 106 -2.90 -9.87 4.49
CA ILE A 106 -2.02 -10.18 3.37
C ILE A 106 -1.03 -11.27 3.80
N GLY A 107 -0.76 -12.21 2.90
CA GLY A 107 0.28 -13.23 3.09
C GLY A 107 1.60 -12.76 2.48
N VAL A 108 2.71 -13.05 3.16
CA VAL A 108 4.07 -12.81 2.63
C VAL A 108 4.88 -14.09 2.79
N GLU A 109 5.43 -14.57 1.68
CA GLU A 109 6.35 -15.70 1.64
C GLU A 109 7.71 -15.23 1.12
N ILE A 110 8.79 -15.65 1.79
CA ILE A 110 10.16 -15.35 1.39
C ILE A 110 10.87 -16.69 1.18
N SER A 111 11.39 -16.90 -0.02
CA SER A 111 12.13 -18.10 -0.39
C SER A 111 13.48 -17.73 -1.05
N PRO A 112 14.49 -18.62 -1.00
CA PRO A 112 15.76 -18.39 -1.70
C PRO A 112 15.55 -18.24 -3.20
N GLY A 113 16.31 -17.34 -3.83
CA GLY A 113 16.33 -17.20 -5.29
C GLY A 113 16.84 -18.47 -5.97
N HIS A 114 16.18 -18.87 -7.05
CA HIS A 114 16.63 -19.94 -7.95
C HIS A 114 17.85 -19.53 -8.78
#